data_AF-A0A847HS45-F1
#
_entry.id   AF-A0A847HS45-F1
#
_cell.length_a   1.000
_cell.length_b   1.000
_cell.length_c   1.000
_cell.angle_alpha   90.00
_cell.angle_beta   90.00
_cell.angle_gamma   90.00
#
_symmetry.space_group_name_H-M   'P 1'
#
loop_
_entity.id
_entity.type
_entity.pdbx_description
1 polymer ?
#
loop_
_entity_poly.entity_id
_entity_poly.type
_entity_poly.pdbx_seq_one_letter_code
_entity_poly.pdbx_strand_id
1 'polypeptide(L)' 'LSAENLRRAKEKGVRICISSDAHAPQGLQYHYGILQARRAWLEQKDFINMQPWHTFNAWRTKRQASS' A
#
# COMPACT_ATOMS: atom_id res chain seq x y z
N LEU A 1 11.56 2.35 -6.08
CA LEU A 1 11.09 3.10 -4.88
C LEU A 1 12.09 2.86 -3.75
N SER A 2 12.62 3.91 -3.13
CA SER A 2 13.56 3.77 -1.98
C SER A 2 12.80 3.56 -0.67
N ALA A 3 13.36 2.76 0.25
CA ALA A 3 12.84 2.61 1.61
C ALA A 3 12.75 3.95 2.36
N GLU A 4 13.59 4.92 1.98
CA GLU A 4 13.55 6.29 2.51
C GLU A 4 12.24 7.01 2.18
N ASN A 5 11.79 6.89 0.92
CA ASN A 5 10.53 7.50 0.48
C ASN A 5 9.33 6.88 1.20
N LEU A 6 9.39 5.59 1.51
CA LEU A 6 8.36 4.89 2.28
C LEU A 6 8.29 5.37 3.73
N ARG A 7 9.44 5.57 4.38
CA ARG A 7 9.49 6.18 5.73
C ARG A 7 8.91 7.59 5.73
N ARG A 8 9.31 8.42 4.76
CA ARG A 8 8.76 9.78 4.62
C ARG A 8 7.27 9.81 4.31
N ALA A 9 6.77 8.83 3.55
CA ALA A 9 5.34 8.68 3.29
C ALA A 9 4.57 8.36 4.59
N LYS A 10 5.09 7.44 5.41
CA LYS A 10 4.54 7.12 6.73
C LYS A 10 4.51 8.34 7.66
N GLU A 11 5.61 9.09 7.75
CA GLU A 11 5.69 10.32 8.56
C GLU A 11 4.64 11.37 8.16
N LYS A 12 4.31 11.43 6.86
CA LYS A 12 3.27 12.32 6.32
C LYS A 12 1.86 11.75 6.42
N GLY A 13 1.66 10.58 7.01
CA GLY A 13 0.35 9.92 7.12
C GLY A 13 -0.21 9.43 5.78
N VAL A 14 0.65 9.25 4.76
CA VAL A 14 0.25 8.72 3.46
C VAL A 14 0.05 7.21 3.57
N ARG A 15 -1.11 6.73 3.11
CA ARG A 15 -1.42 5.29 3.04
C ARG A 15 -0.59 4.64 1.93
N ILE A 16 -0.03 3.47 2.21
CA ILE A 16 0.88 2.77 1.29
C ILE A 16 0.15 1.59 0.64
N CYS A 17 0.36 1.42 -0.67
CA CYS A 17 -0.13 0.28 -1.44
C CYS A 17 1.05 -0.48 -2.03
N ILE A 18 1.05 -1.81 -1.89
CA ILE A 18 1.95 -2.70 -2.61
C ILE A 18 1.18 -3.25 -3.82
N SER A 19 1.70 -2.98 -5.02
CA SER A 19 1.20 -3.50 -6.29
C SER A 19 2.36 -4.13 -7.06
N SER A 20 2.09 -5.20 -7.79
CA SER A 20 3.06 -5.83 -8.68
C SER A 20 3.00 -5.30 -10.11
N ASP A 21 2.04 -4.43 -10.42
CA ASP A 21 1.78 -3.91 -11.77
C ASP A 21 1.69 -5.03 -12.83
N ALA A 22 1.07 -6.13 -12.44
CA ALA A 22 1.00 -7.34 -13.25
C ALA A 22 0.08 -7.13 -14.47
N HIS A 23 0.61 -7.40 -15.65
CA HIS A 23 -0.14 -7.44 -16.92
C HIS A 23 -0.53 -8.87 -17.34
N ALA A 24 -0.09 -9.87 -16.55
CA ALA A 24 -0.45 -11.27 -16.69
C ALA A 24 -0.38 -11.96 -15.30
N PRO A 25 -1.10 -13.08 -15.08
CA PRO A 25 -1.15 -13.73 -13.76
C PRO A 25 0.22 -14.13 -13.19
N GLN A 26 1.18 -14.47 -14.05
CA GLN A 26 2.54 -14.84 -13.67
C GLN A 26 3.29 -13.68 -12.98
N GLY A 27 2.88 -12.43 -13.24
CA GLY A 27 3.43 -11.23 -12.63
C GLY A 27 2.81 -10.86 -11.28
N LEU A 28 1.84 -11.61 -10.77
CA LEU A 28 1.20 -11.35 -9.46
C LEU A 28 2.10 -11.80 -8.30
N GLN A 29 3.24 -11.12 -8.16
CA GLN A 29 4.25 -11.40 -7.14
C GLN A 29 4.48 -10.17 -6.27
N TYR A 30 4.23 -10.28 -4.96
CA TYR A 30 4.34 -9.16 -4.02
C TYR A 30 5.61 -9.18 -3.16
N HIS A 31 6.45 -10.21 -3.31
CA HIS A 31 7.61 -10.46 -2.44
C HIS A 31 8.56 -9.25 -2.35
N TYR A 32 8.88 -8.64 -3.49
CA TYR A 32 9.78 -7.48 -3.53
C TYR A 32 9.21 -6.26 -2.80
N GLY A 33 7.90 -6.02 -2.93
CA GLY A 33 7.23 -4.94 -2.21
C GLY A 33 7.27 -5.15 -0.69
N ILE A 34 7.08 -6.39 -0.23
CA ILE A 34 7.15 -6.76 1.19
C ILE A 34 8.58 -6.58 1.72
N LEU A 35 9.61 -6.97 0.95
CA LEU A 35 11.00 -6.76 1.36
C LEU A 35 11.35 -5.28 1.50
N GLN A 36 10.88 -4.43 0.60
CA GLN A 36 11.08 -2.98 0.69
C GLN A 36 10.33 -2.38 1.89
N ALA A 37 9.09 -2.83 2.14
CA ALA A 37 8.31 -2.43 3.30
C ALA A 37 9.01 -2.72 4.63
N ARG A 38 9.61 -3.91 4.76
CA ARG A 38 10.38 -4.31 5.95
C ARG A 38 11.59 -3.41 6.18
N ARG A 39 12.33 -3.07 5.12
CA ARG A 39 13.46 -2.13 5.18
C ARG A 39 13.06 -0.71 5.57
N ALA A 40 11.80 -0.34 5.31
CA ALA A 40 11.22 0.94 5.66
C ALA A 40 10.55 0.96 7.05
N TRP A 41 10.61 -0.13 7.82
CA TRP A 41 10.08 -0.20 9.19
C TRP A 41 8.57 0.13 9.24
N LEU A 42 7.86 -0.31 8.20
CA LEU A 42 6.42 -0.16 8.08
C LEU A 42 5.71 -1.31 8.83
N GLU A 43 4.59 -0.98 9.45
CA GLU A 43 3.70 -1.91 10.15
C GLU A 43 2.47 -2.21 9.29
N GLN A 44 1.71 -3.25 9.62
CA GLN A 44 0.51 -3.63 8.86
C GLN A 44 -0.49 -2.48 8.70
N LYS A 45 -0.63 -1.62 9.72
CA LYS A 45 -1.53 -0.46 9.71
C LYS A 45 -1.17 0.60 8.64
N ASP A 46 0.08 0.61 8.19
CA ASP A 46 0.57 1.55 7.18
C ASP A 46 0.12 1.15 5.76
N PHE A 47 -0.36 -0.09 5.57
CA PHE A 47 -0.76 -0.64 4.27
C PHE A 47 -2.26 -0.69 4.06
N ILE A 48 -2.68 -0.26 2.88
CA ILE A 48 -4.07 -0.39 2.44
C ILE A 48 -4.44 -1.84 2.08
N ASN A 49 -3.47 -2.63 1.60
CA ASN A 49 -3.65 -4.04 1.26
C ASN A 49 -4.05 -4.90 2.48
N MET A 50 -3.76 -4.43 3.70
CA MET A 50 -4.05 -5.14 4.96
C MET A 50 -5.38 -4.74 5.59
N GLN A 51 -6.13 -3.83 4.97
CA GLN A 51 -7.46 -3.47 5.44
C GLN A 51 -8.48 -4.51 4.99
N PRO A 52 -9.44 -4.87 5.86
CA PRO A 52 -10.60 -5.63 5.43
C PRO A 52 -11.31 -4.95 4.26
N TRP A 53 -11.81 -5.75 3.31
CA TRP A 53 -12.44 -5.24 2.10
C TRP A 53 -13.55 -4.21 2.37
N HIS A 54 -14.39 -4.45 3.37
CA HIS A 54 -15.48 -3.53 3.74
C HIS A 54 -14.95 -2.15 4.18
N THR A 55 -13.88 -2.12 4.97
CA THR A 55 -13.22 -0.89 5.43
C THR A 55 -12.61 -0.13 4.25
N PHE A 56 -11.85 -0.84 3.41
CA PHE A 56 -11.21 -0.25 2.23
C PHE A 56 -12.24 0.30 1.24
N ASN A 57 -13.30 -0.45 0.95
CA ASN A 57 -14.32 -0.04 0.00
C ASN A 57 -15.07 1.20 0.48
N ALA A 58 -15.43 1.27 1.77
CA ALA A 58 -16.04 2.46 2.36
C ALA A 58 -15.11 3.69 2.33
N TRP A 59 -13.80 3.48 2.58
CA TRP A 59 -12.81 4.55 2.45
C TRP A 59 -12.69 5.06 1.00
N ARG A 60 -12.69 4.14 0.02
CA ARG A 60 -12.56 4.46 -1.42
C ARG A 60 -13.77 5.26 -1.92
N THR A 61 -14.99 4.86 -1.58
CA THR A 61 -16.21 5.52 -2.07
C THR A 61 -16.39 6.92 -1.49
N LYS A 62 -16.05 7.14 -0.22
CA LYS A 62 -16.06 8.49 0.40
C LYS A 62 -15.18 9.48 -0.36
N ARG A 63 -14.02 9.03 -0.85
CA ARG A 63 -13.10 9.87 -1.63
C ARG A 63 -13.66 10.21 -3.02
N GLN A 64 -14.30 9.25 -3.69
CA GLN A 64 -14.90 9.47 -5.01
C GLN A 64 -16.08 10.46 -4.97
N ALA A 65 -16.86 10.45 -3.88
CA ALA A 65 -17.97 11.38 -3.70
C ALA A 65 -17.55 12.83 -3.34
N SER A 66 -16.26 13.04 -3.04
CA SER A 66 -15.70 14.34 -2.64
C SER A 66 -14.90 15.02 -3.77
N SER A 67 -15.01 14.53 -5.01
CA SER A 67 -14.33 15.02 -6.22
C SER A 67 -15.32 15.38 -7.31
#